data_AF-A0A521MIV1-F1
#
_entry.id   AF-A0A521MIV1-F1
#
_cell.length_a   1.000
_cell.length_b   1.000
_cell.length_c   1.000
_cell.angle_alpha   90.00
_cell.angle_beta   90.00
_cell.angle_gamma   90.00
#
_symmetry.space_group_name_H-M   'P 1'
#
loop_
_entity.id
_entity.type
_entity.pdbx_description
1 polymer ?
#
loop_
_entity_poly.entity_id
_entity_poly.type
_entity_poly.pdbx_seq_one_letter_code
_entity_poly.pdbx_strand_id
1 'polypeptide(L)'
;MIGIWTLLISLALLAITITAAVICFRSGNRIAIVLGLDSALIAALGILLNSATRGELSWLDLLIFGALPIVFAVIGVLISLRRTDQDERYTTAAH
;
A
#
# COMPACT_ATOMS: atom_id res chain seq x y z
N MET A 1 22.63 -11.32 11.33
CA MET A 1 22.69 -10.81 9.93
C MET A 1 21.34 -10.85 9.21
N ILE A 2 20.47 -11.84 9.47
CA ILE A 2 19.13 -11.94 8.84
C ILE A 2 18.23 -10.72 9.14
N GLY A 3 18.26 -10.20 10.37
CA GLY A 3 17.38 -9.08 10.78
C GLY A 3 17.60 -7.73 10.08
N ILE A 4 18.80 -7.44 9.54
CA ILE A 4 19.03 -6.18 8.79
C ILE A 4 18.37 -6.25 7.41
N TRP A 5 18.43 -7.42 6.76
CA TRP A 5 17.84 -7.63 5.44
C TRP A 5 16.31 -7.57 5.50
N THR A 6 15.70 -8.18 6.53
CA THR A 6 14.25 -8.08 6.72
C THR A 6 13.82 -6.65 7.00
N LEU A 7 14.59 -5.88 7.78
CA LEU A 7 14.34 -4.45 8.03
C LEU A 7 14.37 -3.62 6.75
N LEU A 8 15.37 -3.83 5.89
CA LEU A 8 15.47 -3.15 4.59
C LEU A 8 14.28 -3.48 3.68
N ILE A 9 13.84 -4.75 3.66
CA ILE A 9 12.66 -5.17 2.90
C ILE A 9 11.40 -4.47 3.44
N SER A 10 11.21 -4.45 4.76
CA SER A 10 10.06 -3.78 5.37
C SER A 10 10.04 -2.28 5.10
N LEU A 11 11.20 -1.61 5.11
CA LEU A 11 11.32 -0.18 4.75
C LEU A 11 10.99 0.09 3.29
N ALA A 12 11.48 -0.75 2.37
CA ALA A 12 11.14 -0.65 0.94
C ALA A 12 9.63 -0.82 0.72
N LEU A 13 9.01 -1.77 1.42
CA LEU A 13 7.57 -2.02 1.42
C LEU A 13 6.76 -0.82 1.90
N LEU A 14 7.21 -0.18 2.98
CA LEU A 14 6.59 1.04 3.48
C LEU A 14 6.67 2.17 2.44
N ALA A 15 7.82 2.36 1.79
CA ALA A 15 7.97 3.40 0.76
C ALA A 15 7.02 3.17 -0.44
N ILE A 16 6.86 1.91 -0.87
CA ILE A 16 5.94 1.53 -1.95
C ILE A 16 4.49 1.82 -1.57
N THR A 17 4.07 1.38 -0.38
CA THR A 17 2.68 1.56 0.09
C THR A 17 2.33 3.01 0.36
N ILE A 18 3.26 3.82 0.88
CA ILE A 18 3.09 5.28 1.00
C ILE A 18 2.91 5.92 -0.37
N THR A 19 3.74 5.54 -1.35
CA THR A 19 3.63 6.09 -2.71
C THR A 19 2.28 5.73 -3.35
N ALA A 20 1.82 4.49 -3.18
CA ALA A 20 0.50 4.06 -3.62
C ALA A 20 -0.62 4.85 -2.92
N ALA A 21 -0.52 5.06 -1.60
CA ALA A 21 -1.48 5.85 -0.84
C ALA A 21 -1.57 7.29 -1.38
N VAL A 22 -0.43 7.94 -1.69
CA VAL A 22 -0.40 9.29 -2.30
C VAL A 22 -1.13 9.32 -3.65
N ILE A 23 -0.93 8.30 -4.48
CA ILE A 23 -1.66 8.16 -5.76
C ILE A 23 -3.16 7.98 -5.50
N CYS A 24 -3.54 7.18 -4.51
CA CYS A 24 -4.95 7.00 -4.13
C CYS A 24 -5.58 8.31 -3.63
N PHE A 25 -4.89 9.09 -2.81
CA PHE A 25 -5.36 10.40 -2.32
C PHE A 25 -5.66 11.38 -3.44
N ARG A 26 -4.90 11.34 -4.54
CA ARG A 26 -5.12 12.22 -5.69
C ARG A 26 -6.39 11.90 -6.49
N SER A 27 -6.91 10.68 -6.39
CA SER A 27 -8.07 10.26 -7.20
C SER A 27 -9.42 10.80 -6.74
N GLY A 28 -9.50 11.38 -5.53
CA GLY A 28 -10.79 11.74 -4.91
C GLY A 28 -11.70 10.54 -4.59
N ASN A 29 -11.25 9.30 -4.86
CA ASN A 29 -12.03 8.10 -4.63
C ASN A 29 -11.85 7.60 -3.19
N ARG A 30 -12.90 7.73 -2.37
CA ARG A 30 -12.89 7.29 -0.97
C ARG A 30 -12.44 5.85 -0.79
N ILE A 31 -12.82 4.95 -1.70
CA ILE A 31 -12.46 3.52 -1.61
C ILE A 31 -10.96 3.34 -1.87
N ALA A 32 -10.42 3.98 -2.90
CA ALA A 32 -8.99 3.91 -3.19
C ALA A 32 -8.16 4.50 -2.04
N ILE A 33 -8.64 5.62 -1.46
CA ILE A 33 -8.01 6.27 -0.31
C ILE A 33 -7.93 5.32 0.88
N VAL A 34 -9.05 4.70 1.27
CA VAL A 34 -9.09 3.75 2.40
C VAL A 34 -8.14 2.59 2.15
N LEU A 35 -8.17 1.98 0.96
CA LEU A 35 -7.27 0.87 0.60
C LEU A 35 -5.79 1.27 0.64
N GLY A 36 -5.47 2.48 0.16
CA GLY A 36 -4.11 3.03 0.24
C GLY A 36 -3.67 3.24 1.69
N LEU A 37 -4.55 3.77 2.54
CA LEU A 37 -4.27 4.04 3.95
C LEU A 37 -4.09 2.74 4.74
N ASP A 38 -4.97 1.76 4.53
CA ASP A 38 -4.88 0.42 5.13
C ASP A 38 -3.59 -0.29 4.71
N SER A 39 -3.19 -0.17 3.44
CA SER A 39 -1.93 -0.75 2.96
C SER A 39 -0.70 -0.19 3.68
N ALA A 40 -0.64 1.14 3.87
CA ALA A 40 0.46 1.79 4.56
C ALA A 40 0.47 1.45 6.06
N LEU A 41 -0.71 1.38 6.68
CA LEU A 41 -0.86 1.03 8.09
C LEU A 41 -0.40 -0.42 8.37
N ILE A 42 -0.80 -1.37 7.53
CA ILE A 42 -0.39 -2.78 7.65
C ILE A 42 1.14 -2.91 7.43
N ALA A 43 1.71 -2.22 6.45
CA ALA A 43 3.16 -2.22 6.23
C ALA A 43 3.94 -1.64 7.42
N ALA A 44 3.43 -0.56 8.03
CA ALA A 44 4.02 0.04 9.24
C ALA A 44 3.95 -0.92 10.44
N LEU A 45 2.83 -1.63 10.63
CA LEU A 45 2.71 -2.68 11.63
C LEU A 45 3.72 -3.81 11.39
N GLY A 46 3.97 -4.16 10.13
CA GLY A 46 5.01 -5.11 9.73
C GLY A 46 6.41 -4.72 10.18
N ILE A 47 6.78 -3.45 10.02
CA ILE A 47 8.06 -2.92 10.51
C ILE A 47 8.13 -3.01 12.04
N LEU A 48 7.06 -2.63 12.73
CA LEU A 48 7.00 -2.68 14.19
C LEU A 48 7.17 -4.12 14.69
N LEU A 49 6.50 -5.08 14.05
CA LEU A 49 6.57 -6.51 14.38
C LEU A 49 7.98 -7.08 14.12
N ASN A 50 8.58 -6.71 12.99
CA ASN A 50 9.96 -7.08 12.64
C ASN A 50 10.96 -6.54 13.69
N SER A 51 10.77 -5.29 14.12
CA SER A 51 11.59 -4.67 15.18
C SER A 51 11.39 -5.36 16.53
N ALA A 52 10.15 -5.73 16.88
CA ALA A 52 9.83 -6.37 18.15
C ALA A 52 10.37 -7.82 18.24
N THR A 53 10.34 -8.55 17.12
CA THR A 53 10.79 -9.95 17.01
C THR A 53 12.30 -10.08 16.74
N ARG A 54 13.05 -8.96 16.73
CA ARG A 54 14.49 -8.94 16.38
C ARG A 54 14.82 -9.57 15.03
N GLY A 55 13.87 -9.57 14.10
CA GLY A 55 14.03 -10.17 12.76
C GLY A 55 13.69 -11.66 12.68
N GLU A 56 13.15 -12.27 13.73
CA GLU A 56 12.59 -13.64 13.70
C GLU A 56 11.12 -13.59 13.26
N LEU A 57 10.89 -13.22 11.99
CA LEU A 57 9.56 -13.23 11.40
C LEU A 57 9.17 -14.62 10.93
N SER A 58 7.96 -15.06 11.26
CA SER A 58 7.38 -16.27 10.69
C SER A 58 7.10 -16.06 9.19
N TRP A 59 7.09 -17.15 8.42
CA TRP A 59 6.62 -17.13 7.03
C TRP A 59 5.21 -16.54 6.89
N LEU A 60 4.36 -16.76 7.89
CA LEU A 60 3.01 -16.22 7.94
C LEU A 60 3.02 -14.69 8.14
N ASP A 61 3.94 -14.16 8.95
CA ASP A 61 4.09 -12.71 9.15
C ASP A 61 4.56 -12.02 7.87
N LEU A 62 5.48 -12.64 7.14
CA LEU A 62 5.93 -12.13 5.82
C LEU A 62 4.78 -12.08 4.80
N LEU A 63 3.88 -13.06 4.83
CA LEU A 63 2.70 -13.06 3.97
C LEU A 63 1.71 -11.94 4.34
N ILE A 64 1.39 -11.80 5.62
CA ILE A 64 0.40 -10.82 6.09
C ILE A 64 0.95 -9.40 6.00
N PHE A 65 2.17 -9.16 6.46
CA PHE A 65 2.73 -7.81 6.54
C PHE A 65 3.56 -7.40 5.31
N GLY A 66 3.89 -8.35 4.43
CA GLY A 66 4.55 -8.09 3.16
C GLY A 66 3.59 -8.16 1.98
N ALA A 67 3.00 -9.32 1.70
CA ALA A 67 2.20 -9.51 0.49
C ALA A 67 0.85 -8.78 0.53
N LEU A 68 0.12 -8.86 1.65
CA LEU A 68 -1.20 -8.25 1.80
C LEU A 68 -1.21 -6.72 1.55
N PRO A 69 -0.32 -5.91 2.15
CA PRO A 69 -0.32 -4.47 1.90
C PRO A 69 0.04 -4.14 0.44
N ILE A 70 0.88 -4.93 -0.23
CA ILE A 70 1.15 -4.74 -1.67
C ILE A 70 -0.14 -4.96 -2.48
N VAL A 71 -0.91 -6.01 -2.18
CA VAL A 71 -2.17 -6.29 -2.87
C VAL A 71 -3.16 -5.13 -2.69
N PHE A 72 -3.34 -4.63 -1.47
CA PHE A 72 -4.23 -3.48 -1.24
C PHE A 72 -3.74 -2.21 -1.94
N ALA A 73 -2.44 -1.94 -1.92
CA ALA A 73 -1.84 -0.81 -2.63
C ALA A 73 -2.12 -0.89 -4.15
N VAL A 74 -1.90 -2.06 -4.76
CA VAL A 74 -2.15 -2.27 -6.20
C VAL A 74 -3.62 -2.12 -6.54
N ILE A 75 -4.52 -2.74 -5.78
CA ILE A 75 -5.97 -2.62 -6.00
C ILE A 75 -6.43 -1.18 -5.84
N GLY A 76 -5.96 -0.48 -4.79
CA GLY A 76 -6.26 0.93 -4.55
C GLY A 76 -5.84 1.81 -5.73
N VAL A 77 -4.61 1.62 -6.25
CA VAL A 77 -4.10 2.35 -7.40
C VAL A 77 -4.91 2.05 -8.67
N LEU A 78 -5.26 0.79 -8.93
CA LEU A 78 -6.09 0.43 -10.10
C LEU A 78 -7.48 1.07 -10.03
N ILE A 79 -8.10 1.09 -8.86
CA ILE A 79 -9.41 1.74 -8.64
C ILE A 79 -9.30 3.26 -8.79
N SER A 80 -8.20 3.85 -8.31
CA SER A 80 -7.87 5.27 -8.46
C SER A 80 -7.79 5.65 -9.94
N LEU A 81 -6.99 4.93 -10.72
CA LEU A 81 -6.78 5.19 -12.16
C LEU A 81 -8.07 5.06 -12.97
N ARG A 82 -8.87 4.00 -12.72
CA ARG A 82 -10.11 3.76 -13.49
C ARG A 82 -11.16 4.86 -13.33
N ARG A 83 -11.20 5.55 -12.19
CA ARG A 83 -12.21 6.58 -11.92
C ARG A 83 -11.83 7.92 -12.54
N THR A 84 -10.54 8.28 -12.51
CA THR A 84 -10.02 9.47 -13.18
C THR A 84 -10.40 9.47 -14.67
N ASP A 85 -10.28 8.32 -15.36
CA ASP A 85 -10.68 8.19 -16.77
C ASP A 85 -12.19 8.38 -17.02
N GLN A 86 -13.05 8.07 -16.04
CA GLN A 86 -14.49 8.24 -16.18
C GLN A 86 -14.92 9.69 -16.00
N ASP A 87 -14.37 10.39 -15.00
CA ASP A 87 -14.72 11.79 -14.73
C ASP A 87 -14.26 12.72 -15.89
N GLU A 88 -13.15 12.41 -16.57
CA GLU A 88 -12.71 13.13 -17.77
C GLU A 88 -13.64 12.93 -18.98
N ARG A 89 -14.24 11.74 -19.15
CA ARG A 89 -15.19 11.48 -20.25
C ARG A 89 -16.53 12.17 -20.05
N TYR A 90 -17.01 12.29 -18.81
CA TYR A 90 -18.27 12.97 -18.52
C TYR A 90 -18.18 14.49 -18.69
N THR A 91 -17.02 15.08 -18.42
CA THR A 91 -16.80 16.52 -18.62
C THR A 91 -16.61 16.89 -20.09
N THR A 92 -15.97 16.03 -20.88
CA THR A 92 -15.81 16.25 -22.34
C THR A 92 -17.07 16.00 -23.16
N ALA A 93 -17.98 15.10 -22.73
CA ALA A 93 -19.25 14.88 -23.42
C ALA A 93 -20.31 15.97 -23.15
N ALA A 94 -20.09 16.84 -22.17
CA ALA A 94 -21.00 17.92 -21.79
C ALA A 94 -20.68 19.27 -22.46
N HIS A 95 -19.58 19.34 -23.23
CA HIS A 95 -19.17 20.49 -24.04
C HIS A 95 -19.36 20.22 -25.53
#